data_AF-R5QJU1-F1
#
_entry.id   AF-R5QJU1-F1
#
_cell.length_a   1.000
_cell.length_b   1.000
_cell.length_c   1.000
_cell.angle_alpha   90.00
_cell.angle_beta   90.00
_cell.angle_gamma   90.00
#
_symmetry.space_group_name_H-M   'P 1'
#
loop_
_entity.id
_entity.type
_entity.pdbx_description
1 polymer ?
#
loop_
_entity_poly.entity_id
_entity_poly.type
_entity_poly.pdbx_seq_one_letter_code
_entity_poly.pdbx_strand_id
1 'polypeptide(L)'
;MPMITISLCMIVKNEEEVLDRCLSSIADLMDEIIIVDTGSTDRTKEIARRYTSKIYDFTWTGNFADARNYSFSKASAQYIYCADADEVLDAENHAKFRLLKKGLLPEIDIVQMYYCNQLSYNTIYNYDKEYRPKLYKRLHTFTWVNPIHETVQIQPVIYDSDIEIGHFPTSSHASRDIQAFEKMYTDGLRIPASLHTLYARELLIAGQYSELMHAIPVFTDTLQDNTRSLDEWMEACCVLTRAYREKNDIPSFFKYAMKAVTFEGDGCAEVCYEIGCYYLSVSDPQEASIWLSAALSAPCILQLEVHKRAESALQKCQGKLSE
;
A
#
# COMPACT_ATOMS: atom_id res chain seq x y z
N MET A 1 9.10 -36.09 -1.56
CA MET A 1 9.69 -35.12 -2.51
C MET A 1 10.82 -34.40 -1.80
N PRO A 2 11.92 -34.02 -2.46
CA PRO A 2 12.95 -33.21 -1.83
C PRO A 2 12.37 -31.85 -1.42
N MET A 3 12.76 -31.39 -0.23
CA MET A 3 12.36 -30.08 0.32
C MET A 3 12.88 -28.96 -0.59
N ILE A 4 12.04 -27.96 -0.89
CA ILE A 4 12.48 -26.81 -1.69
C ILE A 4 13.49 -25.96 -0.92
N THR A 5 14.38 -25.28 -1.62
CA THR A 5 15.27 -24.28 -1.01
C THR A 5 14.73 -22.87 -1.17
N ILE A 6 14.88 -22.04 -0.14
CA ILE A 6 14.33 -20.68 -0.06
C ILE A 6 15.42 -19.66 0.29
N SER A 7 15.52 -18.61 -0.53
CA SER A 7 16.26 -17.39 -0.27
C SER A 7 15.32 -16.34 0.31
N LEU A 8 15.53 -15.88 1.54
CA LEU A 8 14.92 -14.65 2.03
C LEU A 8 15.62 -13.46 1.37
N CYS A 9 14.85 -12.60 0.71
CA CYS A 9 15.31 -11.32 0.18
C CYS A 9 14.57 -10.19 0.90
N MET A 10 15.32 -9.32 1.57
CA MET A 10 14.77 -8.20 2.33
C MET A 10 15.58 -6.94 2.06
N ILE A 11 14.90 -5.81 1.85
CA ILE A 11 15.50 -4.49 1.87
C ILE A 11 15.28 -3.86 3.24
N VAL A 12 16.27 -3.17 3.80
CA VAL A 12 16.18 -2.56 5.13
C VAL A 12 16.75 -1.15 5.14
N LYS A 13 16.23 -0.31 6.04
CA LYS A 13 16.80 0.99 6.40
C LYS A 13 16.33 1.42 7.78
N ASN A 14 17.25 1.50 8.74
CA ASN A 14 16.96 1.94 10.11
C ASN A 14 15.84 1.13 10.79
N GLU A 15 15.96 -0.19 10.78
CA GLU A 15 14.99 -1.14 11.30
C GLU A 15 15.47 -1.82 12.60
N GLU A 16 16.32 -1.17 13.40
CA GLU A 16 16.91 -1.81 14.60
C GLU A 16 15.88 -2.27 15.64
N GLU A 17 14.69 -1.64 15.67
CA GLU A 17 13.61 -1.96 16.60
C GLU A 17 12.85 -3.25 16.22
N VAL A 18 12.82 -3.60 14.94
CA VAL A 18 11.91 -4.62 14.40
C VAL A 18 12.61 -5.78 13.72
N LEU A 19 13.82 -5.57 13.19
CA LEU A 19 14.51 -6.57 12.37
C LEU A 19 14.78 -7.87 13.14
N ASP A 20 15.11 -7.79 14.42
CA ASP A 20 15.46 -8.98 15.22
C ASP A 20 14.26 -9.91 15.42
N ARG A 21 13.08 -9.37 15.72
CA ARG A 21 11.85 -10.18 15.88
C ARG A 21 11.38 -10.78 14.55
N CYS A 22 11.57 -10.07 13.44
CA CYS A 22 11.24 -10.59 12.11
C CYS A 22 12.15 -11.78 11.78
N LEU A 23 13.47 -11.58 11.80
CA LEU A 23 14.43 -12.61 11.44
C LEU A 23 14.39 -13.80 12.40
N SER A 24 14.27 -13.58 13.71
CA SER A 24 14.14 -14.70 14.67
C SER A 24 12.88 -15.55 14.44
N SER A 25 11.81 -14.99 13.87
CA SER A 25 10.60 -15.74 13.56
C SER A 25 10.67 -16.56 12.28
N ILE A 26 11.60 -16.28 11.35
CA ILE A 26 11.63 -16.95 10.03
C ILE A 26 12.97 -17.57 9.65
N ALA A 27 14.07 -17.23 10.32
CA ALA A 27 15.42 -17.57 9.85
C ALA A 27 15.66 -19.08 9.70
N ASP A 28 15.11 -19.92 10.57
CA ASP A 28 15.28 -21.38 10.52
C ASP A 28 14.50 -22.04 9.36
N LEU A 29 13.60 -21.31 8.72
CA LEU A 29 12.88 -21.75 7.52
C LEU A 29 13.67 -21.45 6.24
N MET A 30 14.69 -20.59 6.29
CA MET A 30 15.43 -20.09 5.13
C MET A 30 16.75 -20.84 4.94
N ASP A 31 17.10 -21.15 3.69
CA ASP A 31 18.39 -21.77 3.35
C ASP A 31 19.45 -20.70 3.04
N GLU A 32 18.99 -19.51 2.67
CA GLU A 32 19.80 -18.34 2.39
C GLU A 32 19.06 -17.09 2.87
N ILE A 33 19.75 -16.19 3.56
CA ILE A 33 19.19 -14.89 3.98
C ILE A 33 20.04 -13.79 3.34
N ILE A 34 19.40 -12.96 2.54
CA ILE A 34 19.98 -11.81 1.83
C ILE A 34 19.35 -10.54 2.37
N ILE A 35 20.19 -9.68 2.93
CA ILE A 35 19.79 -8.36 3.41
C ILE A 35 20.43 -7.31 2.52
N VAL A 36 19.62 -6.41 1.96
CA VAL A 36 20.07 -5.24 1.21
C VAL A 36 19.80 -4.00 2.06
N ASP A 37 20.87 -3.40 2.58
CA ASP A 37 20.81 -2.17 3.37
C ASP A 37 20.83 -0.95 2.45
N THR A 38 19.80 -0.11 2.56
CA THR A 38 19.64 1.08 1.71
C THR A 38 20.18 2.37 2.36
N GLY A 39 21.11 2.23 3.31
CA GLY A 39 21.77 3.33 4.00
C GLY A 39 21.31 3.50 5.45
N SER A 40 21.32 2.41 6.24
CA SER A 40 21.06 2.50 7.68
C SER A 40 22.20 3.22 8.42
N THR A 41 21.82 4.01 9.42
CA THR A 41 22.72 4.74 10.32
C THR A 41 22.65 4.24 11.77
N ASP A 42 21.75 3.31 12.06
CA ASP A 42 21.54 2.67 13.35
C ASP A 42 22.20 1.27 13.41
N ARG A 43 21.78 0.43 14.37
CA ARG A 43 22.33 -0.93 14.54
C ARG A 43 21.71 -1.99 13.61
N THR A 44 20.93 -1.62 12.60
CA THR A 44 20.29 -2.56 11.65
C THR A 44 21.27 -3.57 11.07
N LYS A 45 22.43 -3.10 10.58
CA LYS A 45 23.46 -3.98 10.01
C LYS A 45 24.14 -4.88 11.05
N GLU A 46 24.27 -4.42 12.29
CA GLU A 46 24.79 -5.24 13.39
C GLU A 46 23.82 -6.39 13.69
N ILE A 47 22.53 -6.09 13.77
CA ILE A 47 21.48 -7.09 14.00
C ILE A 47 21.44 -8.11 12.86
N ALA A 48 21.43 -7.64 11.60
CA ALA A 48 21.44 -8.52 10.42
C ALA A 48 22.63 -9.51 10.42
N ARG A 49 23.81 -9.07 10.88
CA ARG A 49 25.02 -9.92 10.94
C ARG A 49 24.89 -11.12 11.86
N ARG A 50 23.96 -11.09 12.83
CA ARG A 50 23.66 -12.25 13.69
C ARG A 50 22.99 -13.39 12.92
N TYR A 51 22.35 -13.09 11.80
CA TYR A 51 21.57 -14.04 11.01
C TYR A 51 22.24 -14.44 9.70
N THR A 52 23.03 -13.54 9.08
CA THR A 52 23.67 -13.82 7.79
C THR A 52 24.95 -13.02 7.59
N SER A 53 25.86 -13.58 6.79
CA SER A 53 27.01 -12.84 6.26
C SER A 53 26.70 -12.14 4.92
N LYS A 54 25.55 -12.43 4.30
CA LYS A 54 25.14 -11.88 2.99
C LYS A 54 24.36 -10.57 3.15
N ILE A 55 25.09 -9.54 3.55
CA ILE A 55 24.58 -8.17 3.69
C ILE A 55 25.22 -7.33 2.59
N TYR A 56 24.39 -6.63 1.82
CA TYR A 56 24.84 -5.80 0.71
C TYR A 56 24.35 -4.38 0.90
N ASP A 57 25.22 -3.39 0.69
CA ASP A 57 24.79 -2.00 0.63
C ASP A 57 24.23 -1.68 -0.77
N PHE A 58 23.16 -0.89 -0.82
CA PHE A 58 22.56 -0.35 -2.04
C PHE A 58 22.26 1.13 -1.86
N THR A 59 22.80 1.97 -2.75
CA THR A 59 22.54 3.42 -2.68
C THR A 59 21.08 3.71 -3.02
N TRP A 60 20.34 4.30 -2.08
CA TRP A 60 18.93 4.65 -2.29
C TRP A 60 18.73 5.57 -3.51
N THR A 61 17.92 5.10 -4.47
CA THR A 61 17.62 5.83 -5.71
C THR A 61 16.29 6.58 -5.66
N GLY A 62 15.51 6.44 -4.58
CA GLY A 62 14.11 6.87 -4.53
C GLY A 62 13.12 5.84 -5.07
N ASN A 63 13.59 4.65 -5.46
CA ASN A 63 12.76 3.59 -6.03
C ASN A 63 12.99 2.25 -5.29
N PHE A 64 11.95 1.78 -4.59
CA PHE A 64 11.99 0.50 -3.88
C PHE A 64 12.21 -0.68 -4.82
N ALA A 65 11.71 -0.61 -6.06
CA ALA A 65 11.86 -1.70 -7.02
C ALA A 65 13.34 -1.93 -7.38
N ASP A 66 14.16 -0.88 -7.46
CA ASP A 66 15.59 -1.03 -7.75
C ASP A 66 16.31 -1.82 -6.65
N ALA A 67 16.02 -1.49 -5.39
CA ALA A 67 16.59 -2.19 -4.24
C ALA A 67 16.08 -3.64 -4.14
N ARG A 68 14.78 -3.87 -4.37
CA ARG A 68 14.21 -5.23 -4.38
C ARG A 68 14.78 -6.07 -5.53
N ASN A 69 14.90 -5.52 -6.73
CA ASN A 69 15.54 -6.20 -7.87
C ASN A 69 17.01 -6.52 -7.59
N TYR A 70 17.74 -5.61 -6.95
CA TYR A 70 19.11 -5.89 -6.51
C TYR A 70 19.16 -7.03 -5.50
N SER A 71 18.24 -7.09 -4.53
CA SER A 71 18.16 -8.21 -3.58
C SER A 71 17.87 -9.55 -4.27
N PHE A 72 16.96 -9.57 -5.25
CA PHE A 72 16.61 -10.77 -6.03
C PHE A 72 17.81 -11.25 -6.86
N SER A 73 18.64 -10.33 -7.37
CA SER A 73 19.85 -10.69 -8.13
C SER A 73 20.89 -11.46 -7.31
N LYS A 74 20.82 -11.42 -5.98
CA LYS A 74 21.74 -12.15 -5.09
C LYS A 74 21.22 -13.54 -4.70
N ALA A 75 19.94 -13.82 -4.94
CA ALA A 75 19.30 -15.07 -4.55
C ALA A 75 19.79 -16.26 -5.39
N SER A 76 20.09 -17.37 -4.71
CA SER A 76 20.59 -18.60 -5.33
C SER A 76 19.64 -19.80 -5.19
N ALA A 77 18.72 -19.78 -4.22
CA ALA A 77 17.80 -20.87 -3.96
C ALA A 77 16.72 -21.03 -5.06
N GLN A 78 15.89 -22.08 -4.94
CA GLN A 78 14.81 -22.35 -5.90
C GLN A 78 13.69 -21.32 -5.83
N TYR A 79 13.37 -20.88 -4.61
CA TYR A 79 12.34 -19.87 -4.35
C TYR A 79 12.94 -18.66 -3.62
N ILE A 80 12.32 -17.51 -3.82
CA ILE A 80 12.61 -16.25 -3.14
C ILE A 80 11.42 -15.93 -2.25
N TYR A 81 11.65 -15.81 -0.95
CA TYR A 81 10.69 -15.26 0.00
C TYR A 81 10.97 -13.76 0.16
N CYS A 82 9.98 -12.92 -0.14
CA CYS A 82 10.09 -11.46 -0.06
C CYS A 82 9.42 -10.97 1.23
N ALA A 83 10.22 -10.52 2.19
CA ALA A 83 9.73 -10.05 3.48
C ALA A 83 10.09 -8.59 3.72
N ASP A 84 9.26 -7.93 4.53
CA ASP A 84 9.55 -6.63 5.11
C ASP A 84 10.02 -6.81 6.58
N ALA A 85 10.80 -5.86 7.10
CA ALA A 85 11.50 -6.01 8.37
C ALA A 85 10.58 -6.02 9.61
N ASP A 86 9.31 -5.65 9.44
CA ASP A 86 8.29 -5.58 10.47
C ASP A 86 7.26 -6.73 10.39
N GLU A 87 7.51 -7.71 9.52
CA GLU A 87 6.71 -8.93 9.40
C GLU A 87 7.14 -10.00 10.41
N VAL A 88 6.18 -10.72 10.98
CA VAL A 88 6.44 -11.80 11.96
C VAL A 88 5.51 -12.97 11.68
N LEU A 89 6.06 -14.19 11.74
CA LEU A 89 5.27 -15.43 11.81
C LEU A 89 5.09 -15.85 13.27
N ASP A 90 3.86 -16.16 13.66
CA ASP A 90 3.62 -16.85 14.93
C ASP A 90 3.97 -18.35 14.82
N ALA A 91 3.89 -19.06 15.95
CA ALA A 91 4.27 -20.47 16.02
C ALA A 91 3.41 -21.39 15.14
N GLU A 92 2.13 -21.06 14.94
CA GLU A 92 1.22 -21.86 14.10
C GLU A 92 1.60 -21.70 12.63
N ASN A 93 1.72 -20.45 12.17
CA ASN A 93 2.04 -20.11 10.80
C ASN A 93 3.48 -20.49 10.42
N HIS A 94 4.41 -20.46 11.39
CA HIS A 94 5.74 -21.06 11.27
C HIS A 94 5.67 -22.55 10.93
N ALA A 95 4.85 -23.32 11.66
CA ALA A 95 4.66 -24.74 11.42
C ALA A 95 4.03 -25.00 10.05
N LYS A 96 3.03 -24.20 9.64
CA LYS A 96 2.43 -24.27 8.31
C LYS A 96 3.46 -24.02 7.20
N PHE A 97 4.28 -22.98 7.32
CA PHE A 97 5.34 -22.70 6.35
C PHE A 97 6.36 -23.86 6.31
N ARG A 98 6.77 -24.41 7.46
CA ARG A 98 7.67 -25.58 7.47
C ARG A 98 7.07 -26.78 6.74
N LEU A 99 5.76 -27.01 6.81
CA LEU A 99 5.07 -28.05 6.05
C LEU A 99 5.02 -27.71 4.55
N LEU A 100 4.70 -26.46 4.20
CA LEU A 100 4.72 -25.97 2.82
C LEU A 100 6.10 -26.18 2.18
N LYS A 101 7.19 -25.82 2.86
CA LYS A 101 8.57 -26.02 2.36
C LYS A 101 8.88 -27.49 2.05
N LYS A 102 8.28 -28.45 2.78
CA LYS A 102 8.47 -29.89 2.59
C LYS A 102 7.61 -30.47 1.46
N GLY A 103 6.46 -29.85 1.19
CA GLY A 103 5.42 -30.42 0.35
C GLY A 103 5.05 -29.60 -0.89
N LEU A 104 5.70 -28.46 -1.13
CA LEU A 104 5.37 -27.60 -2.27
C LEU A 104 5.58 -28.35 -3.58
N LEU A 105 4.54 -28.35 -4.41
CA LEU A 105 4.56 -28.99 -5.71
C LEU A 105 5.47 -28.21 -6.68
N PRO A 106 6.33 -28.88 -7.47
CA PRO A 106 7.26 -28.20 -8.38
C PRO A 106 6.60 -27.29 -9.41
N GLU A 107 5.32 -27.52 -9.73
CA GLU A 107 4.54 -26.75 -10.70
C GLU A 107 4.12 -25.38 -10.15
N ILE A 108 4.10 -25.18 -8.82
CA ILE A 108 3.69 -23.93 -8.20
C ILE A 108 4.79 -22.88 -8.38
N ASP A 109 4.47 -21.76 -9.01
CA ASP A 109 5.39 -20.66 -9.24
C ASP A 109 5.30 -19.60 -8.14
N ILE A 110 4.10 -19.33 -7.64
CA ILE A 110 3.87 -18.28 -6.65
C ILE A 110 3.03 -18.84 -5.50
N VAL A 111 3.43 -18.56 -4.27
CA VAL A 111 2.57 -18.76 -3.10
C VAL A 111 2.13 -17.41 -2.56
N GLN A 112 0.82 -17.25 -2.45
CA GLN A 112 0.20 -16.15 -1.73
C GLN A 112 -0.05 -16.54 -0.28
N MET A 113 0.16 -15.58 0.61
CA MET A 113 -0.05 -15.71 2.05
C MET A 113 -0.93 -14.56 2.52
N TYR A 114 -1.68 -14.77 3.59
CA TYR A 114 -2.48 -13.71 4.20
C TYR A 114 -1.56 -12.70 4.88
N TYR A 115 -1.72 -11.44 4.52
CA TYR A 115 -1.11 -10.30 5.16
C TYR A 115 -2.10 -9.71 6.16
N CYS A 116 -1.77 -9.81 7.44
CA CYS A 116 -2.66 -9.44 8.54
C CYS A 116 -2.11 -8.19 9.23
N ASN A 117 -2.89 -7.10 9.20
CA ASN A 117 -2.50 -5.87 9.88
C ASN A 117 -3.11 -5.83 11.27
N GLN A 118 -2.34 -5.39 12.26
CA GLN A 118 -2.97 -4.76 13.42
C GLN A 118 -3.42 -3.37 12.97
N LEU A 119 -4.68 -3.00 13.19
CA LEU A 119 -5.28 -1.68 12.87
C LEU A 119 -4.56 -0.47 13.53
N SER A 120 -3.41 -0.69 14.13
CA SER A 120 -2.47 0.30 14.64
C SER A 120 -1.86 1.08 13.45
N TYR A 121 -1.90 2.42 13.52
CA TYR A 121 -1.29 3.36 12.56
C TYR A 121 -2.06 3.70 11.26
N ASN A 122 -3.34 3.33 11.13
CA ASN A 122 -4.25 3.88 10.09
C ASN A 122 -3.69 3.74 8.65
N THR A 123 -3.07 2.59 8.35
CA THR A 123 -2.54 2.28 7.01
C THR A 123 -3.69 2.15 6.00
N ILE A 124 -3.42 2.39 4.71
CA ILE A 124 -4.41 2.28 3.61
C ILE A 124 -5.15 0.93 3.56
N TYR A 125 -4.52 -0.11 4.08
CA TYR A 125 -5.02 -1.48 4.08
C TYR A 125 -6.10 -1.67 5.15
N ASN A 126 -7.33 -1.25 4.85
CA ASN A 126 -8.53 -1.42 5.67
C ASN A 126 -9.09 -2.86 5.64
N TYR A 127 -8.23 -3.88 5.64
CA TYR A 127 -8.63 -5.29 5.66
C TYR A 127 -8.01 -6.00 6.85
N ASP A 128 -8.78 -6.87 7.51
CA ASP A 128 -8.26 -7.74 8.58
C ASP A 128 -7.19 -8.70 8.03
N LYS A 129 -7.38 -9.18 6.78
CA LYS A 129 -6.48 -10.10 6.06
C LYS A 129 -6.59 -9.91 4.54
N GLU A 130 -5.48 -9.87 3.81
CA GLU A 130 -5.47 -9.88 2.33
C GLU A 130 -4.39 -10.81 1.75
N TYR A 131 -4.63 -11.39 0.57
CA TYR A 131 -3.62 -12.22 -0.09
C TYR A 131 -2.51 -11.38 -0.71
N ARG A 132 -1.26 -11.63 -0.30
CA ARG A 132 -0.07 -11.08 -0.95
C ARG A 132 0.83 -12.19 -1.47
N PRO A 133 1.30 -12.11 -2.73
CA PRO A 133 2.39 -12.96 -3.20
C PRO A 133 3.63 -12.75 -2.32
N LYS A 134 4.18 -13.84 -1.78
CA LYS A 134 5.29 -13.78 -0.81
C LYS A 134 6.43 -14.73 -1.13
N LEU A 135 6.13 -15.87 -1.76
CA LEU A 135 7.13 -16.82 -2.21
C LEU A 135 7.07 -16.94 -3.74
N TYR A 136 8.20 -16.72 -4.41
CA TYR A 136 8.30 -16.70 -5.86
C TYR A 136 9.34 -17.70 -6.33
N LYS A 137 8.99 -18.55 -7.29
CA LYS A 137 9.96 -19.42 -7.94
C LYS A 137 10.95 -18.57 -8.73
N ARG A 138 12.24 -18.70 -8.45
CA ARG A 138 13.27 -17.83 -9.01
C ARG A 138 13.41 -17.99 -10.53
N LEU A 139 13.25 -19.22 -11.02
CA LEU A 139 13.34 -19.56 -12.44
C LEU A 139 12.08 -20.34 -12.86
N HIS A 140 11.25 -19.70 -13.69
CA HIS A 140 10.10 -20.37 -14.30
C HIS A 140 10.57 -21.32 -15.40
N THR A 141 9.97 -22.51 -15.47
CA THR A 141 10.26 -23.50 -16.51
C THR A 141 9.05 -23.62 -17.40
N PHE A 142 9.23 -23.37 -18.70
CA PHE A 142 8.16 -23.50 -19.67
C PHE A 142 7.80 -24.97 -19.90
N THR A 143 6.51 -25.28 -19.85
CA THR A 143 5.97 -26.63 -20.12
C THR A 143 4.88 -26.54 -21.17
N TRP A 144 4.74 -27.60 -21.98
CA TRP A 144 3.63 -27.75 -22.92
C TRP A 144 2.44 -28.35 -22.19
N VAL A 145 1.26 -27.76 -22.41
CA VAL A 145 -0.01 -28.19 -21.83
C VAL A 145 -1.04 -28.47 -22.93
N ASN A 146 -2.12 -29.16 -22.54
CA ASN A 146 -3.21 -29.69 -23.39
C ASN A 146 -2.81 -30.89 -24.26
N PRO A 147 -3.66 -31.93 -24.33
CA PRO A 147 -3.38 -33.13 -25.13
C PRO A 147 -3.57 -32.91 -26.65
N ILE A 148 -4.31 -31.88 -27.05
CA ILE A 148 -4.60 -31.50 -28.46
C ILE A 148 -4.65 -29.97 -28.50
N HIS A 149 -4.16 -29.36 -29.60
CA HIS A 149 -3.89 -27.92 -29.66
C HIS A 149 -2.94 -27.48 -28.53
N GLU A 150 -1.81 -28.18 -28.45
CA GLU A 150 -0.79 -27.95 -27.42
C GLU A 150 -0.31 -26.49 -27.40
N THR A 151 -0.17 -25.95 -26.18
CA THR A 151 0.30 -24.58 -25.96
C THR A 151 1.33 -24.56 -24.85
N VAL A 152 2.29 -23.64 -24.92
CA VAL A 152 3.21 -23.39 -23.80
C VAL A 152 2.45 -22.68 -22.69
N GLN A 153 2.57 -23.17 -21.46
CA GLN A 153 2.07 -22.46 -20.28
C GLN A 153 2.92 -21.21 -20.03
N ILE A 154 2.29 -20.04 -20.14
CA ILE A 154 2.94 -18.73 -19.95
C ILE A 154 2.51 -18.03 -18.66
N GLN A 155 1.41 -18.49 -18.04
CA GLN A 155 0.90 -17.92 -16.80
C GLN A 155 1.44 -18.70 -15.60
N PRO A 156 1.87 -18.01 -14.53
CA PRO A 156 2.37 -18.68 -13.33
C PRO A 156 1.26 -19.47 -12.65
N VAL A 157 1.60 -20.64 -12.10
CA VAL A 157 0.68 -21.35 -11.20
C VAL A 157 0.76 -20.70 -9.83
N ILE A 158 -0.37 -20.17 -9.38
CA ILE A 158 -0.49 -19.49 -8.08
C ILE A 158 -1.17 -20.45 -7.09
N TYR A 159 -0.62 -20.54 -5.88
CA TYR A 159 -1.19 -21.28 -4.77
C TYR A 159 -1.52 -20.35 -3.60
N ASP A 160 -2.79 -20.37 -3.20
CA ASP A 160 -3.30 -19.63 -2.06
C ASP A 160 -3.13 -20.46 -0.80
N SER A 161 -2.16 -20.07 0.05
CA SER A 161 -1.93 -20.75 1.33
C SER A 161 -2.85 -20.21 2.44
N ASP A 162 -2.96 -20.94 3.53
CA ASP A 162 -3.61 -20.51 4.77
C ASP A 162 -2.60 -19.94 5.79
N ILE A 163 -1.38 -19.61 5.34
CA ILE A 163 -0.34 -19.01 6.17
C ILE A 163 -0.65 -17.53 6.34
N GLU A 164 -0.62 -17.08 7.58
CA GLU A 164 -0.81 -15.70 7.99
C GLU A 164 0.52 -15.08 8.43
N ILE A 165 0.80 -13.90 7.90
CA ILE A 165 1.95 -13.06 8.25
C ILE A 165 1.38 -11.86 9.00
N GLY A 166 1.83 -11.66 10.24
CA GLY A 166 1.48 -10.44 10.98
C GLY A 166 2.42 -9.30 10.59
N HIS A 167 1.85 -8.13 10.32
CA HIS A 167 2.58 -6.89 10.05
C HIS A 167 2.49 -5.94 11.25
N PHE A 168 3.64 -5.57 11.81
CA PHE A 168 3.73 -4.87 13.10
C PHE A 168 4.59 -3.60 13.04
N PRO A 169 4.34 -2.64 12.14
CA PRO A 169 5.19 -1.45 12.01
C PRO A 169 5.28 -0.65 13.33
N THR A 170 6.38 0.04 13.58
CA THR A 170 6.53 0.92 14.76
C THR A 170 6.09 2.37 14.48
N SER A 171 5.94 2.73 13.21
CA SER A 171 5.51 4.05 12.76
C SER A 171 4.77 3.97 11.42
N SER A 172 4.02 5.02 11.07
CA SER A 172 3.37 5.11 9.76
C SER A 172 4.39 5.38 8.64
N HIS A 173 4.25 4.67 7.52
CA HIS A 173 5.08 4.87 6.32
C HIS A 173 4.48 5.83 5.29
N ALA A 174 3.30 6.41 5.56
CA ALA A 174 2.56 7.26 4.62
C ALA A 174 3.40 8.40 4.02
N SER A 175 4.08 9.19 4.87
CA SER A 175 4.91 10.31 4.39
C SER A 175 6.09 9.87 3.52
N ARG A 176 6.66 8.68 3.77
CA ARG A 176 7.73 8.13 2.95
C ARG A 176 7.22 7.76 1.57
N ASP A 177 6.04 7.16 1.50
CA ASP A 177 5.43 6.70 0.27
C ASP A 177 4.93 7.89 -0.58
N ILE A 178 4.34 8.90 0.06
CA ILE A 178 3.99 10.20 -0.54
C ILE A 178 5.20 10.86 -1.22
N GLN A 179 6.33 10.95 -0.53
CA GLN A 179 7.56 11.54 -1.08
C GLN A 179 8.07 10.77 -2.32
N ALA A 180 7.87 9.46 -2.38
CA ALA A 180 8.24 8.68 -3.55
C ALA A 180 7.37 9.04 -4.77
N PHE A 181 6.06 9.23 -4.58
CA PHE A 181 5.15 9.68 -5.66
C PHE A 181 5.47 11.10 -6.14
N GLU A 182 5.74 12.02 -5.20
CA GLU A 182 6.18 13.39 -5.53
C GLU A 182 7.47 13.36 -6.36
N LYS A 183 8.44 12.53 -5.95
CA LYS A 183 9.69 12.38 -6.69
C LYS A 183 9.47 11.92 -8.13
N MET A 184 8.63 10.90 -8.34
CA MET A 184 8.31 10.40 -9.69
C MET A 184 7.80 11.54 -10.59
N TYR A 185 6.90 12.38 -10.06
CA TYR A 185 6.39 13.53 -10.80
C TYR A 185 7.49 14.56 -11.09
N THR A 186 8.34 14.90 -10.11
CA THR A 186 9.45 15.85 -10.31
C THR A 186 10.50 15.35 -11.31
N ASP A 187 10.69 14.03 -11.41
CA ASP A 187 11.56 13.40 -12.41
C ASP A 187 10.92 13.36 -13.81
N GLY A 188 9.68 13.84 -13.97
CA GLY A 188 8.94 13.82 -15.23
C GLY A 188 8.36 12.46 -15.60
N LEU A 189 8.27 11.53 -14.64
CA LEU A 189 7.70 10.21 -14.85
C LEU A 189 6.17 10.25 -14.72
N ARG A 190 5.48 9.59 -15.65
CA ARG A 190 4.03 9.39 -15.54
C ARG A 190 3.75 8.38 -14.42
N ILE A 191 3.05 8.81 -13.37
CA ILE A 191 2.58 7.91 -12.30
C ILE A 191 1.56 6.93 -12.91
N PRO A 192 1.79 5.60 -12.88
CA PRO A 192 0.83 4.60 -13.36
C PRO A 192 -0.49 4.65 -12.60
N ALA A 193 -1.60 4.23 -13.22
CA ALA A 193 -2.94 4.31 -12.63
C ALA A 193 -3.01 3.67 -11.22
N SER A 194 -2.43 2.48 -11.03
CA SER A 194 -2.40 1.81 -9.72
C SER A 194 -1.67 2.61 -8.64
N LEU A 195 -0.59 3.32 -9.00
CA LEU A 195 0.14 4.18 -8.06
C LEU A 195 -0.56 5.53 -7.86
N HIS A 196 -1.31 6.01 -8.85
CA HIS A 196 -2.11 7.23 -8.74
C HIS A 196 -3.22 7.06 -7.70
N THR A 197 -3.96 5.95 -7.76
CA THR A 197 -4.95 5.57 -6.74
C THR A 197 -4.31 5.50 -5.36
N LEU A 198 -3.16 4.82 -5.23
CA LEU A 198 -2.47 4.69 -3.95
C LEU A 198 -2.02 6.05 -3.39
N TYR A 199 -1.49 6.92 -4.24
CA TYR A 199 -1.09 8.27 -3.87
C TYR A 199 -2.27 9.11 -3.35
N ALA A 200 -3.41 9.06 -4.05
CA ALA A 200 -4.62 9.74 -3.62
C ALA A 200 -5.11 9.25 -2.24
N ARG A 201 -5.08 7.92 -2.01
CA ARG A 201 -5.46 7.33 -0.72
C ARG A 201 -4.53 7.76 0.42
N GLU A 202 -3.21 7.74 0.21
CA GLU A 202 -2.24 8.15 1.24
C GLU A 202 -2.48 9.59 1.65
N LEU A 203 -2.64 10.48 0.67
CA LEU A 203 -2.93 11.89 0.92
C LEU A 203 -4.25 12.07 1.69
N LEU A 204 -5.33 11.39 1.29
CA LEU A 204 -6.64 11.53 1.91
C LEU A 204 -6.77 10.87 3.30
N ILE A 205 -5.91 9.90 3.63
CA ILE A 205 -5.92 9.25 4.95
C ILE A 205 -4.97 9.93 5.92
N ALA A 206 -3.71 10.17 5.50
CA ALA A 206 -2.61 10.54 6.39
C ALA A 206 -1.81 11.77 5.92
N GLY A 207 -2.05 12.27 4.70
CA GLY A 207 -1.32 13.40 4.14
C GLY A 207 -1.37 14.66 5.00
N GLN A 208 -0.19 15.23 5.23
CA GLN A 208 0.02 16.50 5.94
C GLN A 208 -0.27 17.69 5.02
N TYR A 209 -0.43 18.88 5.61
CA TYR A 209 -0.70 20.11 4.85
C TYR A 209 0.33 20.35 3.73
N SER A 210 1.63 20.24 4.02
CA SER A 210 2.69 20.48 3.04
C SER A 210 2.65 19.48 1.88
N GLU A 211 2.41 18.20 2.18
CA GLU A 211 2.28 17.11 1.20
C GLU A 211 1.07 17.33 0.28
N LEU A 212 -0.07 17.72 0.85
CA LEU A 212 -1.26 18.09 0.06
C LEU A 212 -0.98 19.28 -0.86
N MET A 213 -0.22 20.28 -0.42
CA MET A 213 0.12 21.44 -1.26
C MET A 213 1.05 21.05 -2.42
N HIS A 214 2.04 20.19 -2.17
CA HIS A 214 2.95 19.69 -3.20
C HIS A 214 2.26 18.75 -4.20
N ALA A 215 1.18 18.08 -3.79
CA ALA A 215 0.38 17.23 -4.65
C ALA A 215 -0.50 18.00 -5.66
N ILE A 216 -0.83 19.28 -5.40
CA ILE A 216 -1.74 20.08 -6.25
C ILE A 216 -1.36 20.06 -7.74
N PRO A 217 -0.09 20.30 -8.15
CA PRO A 217 0.31 20.24 -9.56
C PRO A 217 0.07 18.85 -10.17
N VAL A 218 0.41 17.78 -9.44
CA VAL A 218 0.25 16.39 -9.90
C VAL A 218 -1.20 16.11 -10.31
N PHE A 219 -2.14 16.37 -9.39
CA PHE A 219 -3.55 16.07 -9.64
C PHE A 219 -4.21 17.10 -10.56
N THR A 220 -3.69 18.32 -10.64
CA THR A 220 -4.15 19.31 -11.63
C THR A 220 -3.77 18.89 -13.05
N ASP A 221 -2.57 18.32 -13.24
CA ASP A 221 -2.13 17.77 -14.52
C ASP A 221 -2.93 16.51 -14.89
N THR A 222 -3.28 15.66 -13.92
CA THR A 222 -4.19 14.51 -14.15
C THR A 222 -5.50 14.95 -14.80
N LEU A 223 -6.10 16.06 -14.34
CA LEU A 223 -7.35 16.59 -14.91
C LEU A 223 -7.20 17.18 -16.33
N GLN A 224 -5.97 17.42 -16.80
CA GLN A 224 -5.66 17.93 -18.14
C GLN A 224 -5.22 16.81 -19.10
N ASP A 225 -4.85 15.64 -18.59
CA ASP A 225 -4.43 14.49 -19.37
C ASP A 225 -5.63 13.67 -19.87
N ASN A 226 -6.00 13.88 -21.14
CA ASN A 226 -7.10 13.18 -21.81
C ASN A 226 -6.85 11.67 -22.01
N THR A 227 -5.69 11.15 -21.64
CA THR A 227 -5.38 9.71 -21.68
C THR A 227 -5.58 9.02 -20.33
N ARG A 228 -5.94 9.77 -19.29
CA ARG A 228 -6.31 9.22 -17.98
C ARG A 228 -7.71 8.63 -18.01
N SER A 229 -7.90 7.60 -17.21
CA SER A 229 -9.22 7.04 -16.95
C SER A 229 -10.08 8.03 -16.17
N LEU A 230 -11.38 7.75 -16.20
CA LEU A 230 -12.36 8.47 -15.44
C LEU A 230 -12.17 8.33 -13.93
N ASP A 231 -11.74 7.15 -13.48
CA ASP A 231 -11.41 6.88 -12.08
C ASP A 231 -10.30 7.82 -11.61
N GLU A 232 -9.17 7.87 -12.32
CA GLU A 232 -8.04 8.76 -12.01
C GLU A 232 -8.46 10.24 -11.99
N TRP A 233 -9.38 10.63 -12.88
CA TRP A 233 -9.94 11.97 -12.90
C TRP A 233 -10.75 12.28 -11.63
N MET A 234 -11.57 11.34 -11.18
CA MET A 234 -12.36 11.47 -9.94
C MET A 234 -11.49 11.47 -8.69
N GLU A 235 -10.46 10.63 -8.64
CA GLU A 235 -9.46 10.64 -7.57
C GLU A 235 -8.78 12.00 -7.45
N ALA A 236 -8.39 12.59 -8.59
CA ALA A 236 -7.80 13.92 -8.63
C ALA A 236 -8.74 15.00 -8.10
N CYS A 237 -10.03 14.95 -8.44
CA CYS A 237 -11.02 15.86 -7.88
C CYS A 237 -11.16 15.71 -6.35
N CYS A 238 -11.11 14.48 -5.81
CA CYS A 238 -11.18 14.25 -4.36
C CYS A 238 -9.98 14.89 -3.64
N VAL A 239 -8.76 14.64 -4.14
CA VAL A 239 -7.52 15.20 -3.55
C VAL A 239 -7.51 16.72 -3.63
N LEU A 240 -7.81 17.29 -4.80
CA LEU A 240 -7.80 18.74 -5.00
C LEU A 240 -8.87 19.44 -4.16
N THR A 241 -10.04 18.83 -3.99
CA THR A 241 -11.09 19.35 -3.10
C THR A 241 -10.57 19.47 -1.67
N ARG A 242 -9.99 18.40 -1.11
CA ARG A 242 -9.38 18.46 0.24
C ARG A 242 -8.25 19.49 0.30
N ALA A 243 -7.33 19.47 -0.67
CA ALA A 243 -6.17 20.36 -0.69
C ALA A 243 -6.58 21.85 -0.70
N TYR A 244 -7.52 22.25 -1.55
CA TYR A 244 -7.95 23.64 -1.62
C TYR A 244 -8.83 24.07 -0.43
N ARG A 245 -9.53 23.14 0.24
CA ARG A 245 -10.19 23.42 1.53
C ARG A 245 -9.15 23.79 2.59
N GLU A 246 -8.13 22.95 2.75
CA GLU A 246 -7.05 23.17 3.73
C GLU A 246 -6.25 24.45 3.41
N LYS A 247 -6.05 24.76 2.12
CA LYS A 247 -5.42 26.00 1.66
C LYS A 247 -6.29 27.25 1.88
N ASN A 248 -7.57 27.08 2.22
CA ASN A 248 -8.56 28.15 2.32
C ASN A 248 -8.76 28.96 1.01
N ASP A 249 -8.62 28.31 -0.14
CA ASP A 249 -8.91 28.88 -1.46
C ASP A 249 -10.30 28.41 -1.90
N ILE A 250 -11.31 29.15 -1.45
CA ILE A 250 -12.73 28.80 -1.62
C ILE A 250 -13.16 28.68 -3.08
N PRO A 251 -12.74 29.58 -4.01
CA PRO A 251 -13.06 29.43 -5.43
C PRO A 251 -12.53 28.11 -6.02
N SER A 252 -11.28 27.76 -5.74
CA SER A 252 -10.70 26.50 -6.23
C SER A 252 -11.34 25.29 -5.56
N PHE A 253 -11.60 25.35 -4.25
CA PHE A 253 -12.31 24.32 -3.51
C PHE A 253 -13.63 23.95 -4.20
N PHE A 254 -14.52 24.92 -4.42
CA PHE A 254 -15.80 24.66 -5.07
C PHE A 254 -15.65 24.30 -6.56
N LYS A 255 -14.64 24.82 -7.26
CA LYS A 255 -14.35 24.42 -8.65
C LYS A 255 -14.15 22.90 -8.78
N TYR A 256 -13.37 22.29 -7.88
CA TYR A 256 -13.09 20.85 -7.94
C TYR A 256 -14.21 20.02 -7.30
N ALA A 257 -14.84 20.52 -6.24
CA ALA A 257 -15.97 19.86 -5.60
C ALA A 257 -17.15 19.71 -6.59
N MET A 258 -17.51 20.79 -7.30
CA MET A 258 -18.62 20.77 -8.26
C MET A 258 -18.34 19.88 -9.47
N LYS A 259 -17.09 19.79 -9.89
CA LYS A 259 -16.65 18.84 -10.93
C LYS A 259 -16.95 17.39 -10.56
N ALA A 260 -16.68 17.00 -9.32
CA ALA A 260 -16.95 15.65 -8.83
C ALA A 260 -18.44 15.40 -8.54
N VAL A 261 -19.16 16.36 -7.96
CA VAL A 261 -20.58 16.18 -7.62
C VAL A 261 -21.47 16.07 -8.87
N THR A 262 -21.09 16.75 -9.96
CA THR A 262 -21.81 16.65 -11.24
C THR A 262 -21.49 15.38 -12.03
N PHE A 263 -20.54 14.58 -11.54
CA PHE A 263 -20.11 13.36 -12.19
C PHE A 263 -21.03 12.18 -11.81
N GLU A 264 -21.62 11.52 -12.81
CA GLU A 264 -22.51 10.35 -12.69
C GLU A 264 -23.76 10.48 -11.80
N GLY A 265 -24.13 11.70 -11.37
CA GLY A 265 -25.44 12.03 -10.78
C GLY A 265 -25.58 11.73 -9.29
N ASP A 266 -24.82 10.78 -8.75
CA ASP A 266 -24.86 10.41 -7.32
C ASP A 266 -23.77 11.09 -6.48
N GLY A 267 -22.88 11.86 -7.13
CA GLY A 267 -21.76 12.53 -6.48
C GLY A 267 -20.72 11.57 -5.92
N CYS A 268 -19.88 12.06 -5.01
CA CYS A 268 -18.75 11.31 -4.45
C CYS A 268 -18.70 11.51 -2.93
N ALA A 269 -18.65 10.42 -2.18
CA ALA A 269 -18.68 10.44 -0.72
C ALA A 269 -17.55 11.29 -0.13
N GLU A 270 -16.32 11.14 -0.65
CA GLU A 270 -15.14 11.92 -0.27
C GLU A 270 -15.40 13.43 -0.41
N VAL A 271 -15.96 13.85 -1.55
CA VAL A 271 -16.20 15.26 -1.83
C VAL A 271 -17.35 15.82 -0.99
N CYS A 272 -18.45 15.07 -0.85
CA CYS A 272 -19.56 15.46 0.04
C CYS A 272 -19.08 15.63 1.49
N TYR A 273 -18.20 14.75 1.97
CA TYR A 273 -17.60 14.86 3.29
C TYR A 273 -16.74 16.14 3.43
N GLU A 274 -15.91 16.46 2.44
CA GLU A 274 -15.09 17.68 2.47
C GLU A 274 -15.96 18.96 2.43
N ILE A 275 -17.07 18.96 1.69
CA ILE A 275 -18.06 20.06 1.72
C ILE A 275 -18.71 20.17 3.12
N GLY A 276 -19.09 19.06 3.73
CA GLY A 276 -19.59 19.05 5.11
C GLY A 276 -18.57 19.61 6.10
N CYS A 277 -17.29 19.25 5.96
CA CYS A 277 -16.20 19.79 6.77
C CYS A 277 -16.00 21.29 6.58
N TYR A 278 -16.18 21.80 5.36
CA TYR A 278 -16.16 23.24 5.09
C TYR A 278 -17.28 23.97 5.84
N TYR A 279 -18.53 23.50 5.75
CA TYR A 279 -19.64 24.14 6.44
C TYR A 279 -19.51 24.09 7.97
N LEU A 280 -18.94 23.00 8.50
CA LEU A 280 -18.54 22.94 9.91
C LEU A 280 -17.52 24.01 10.29
N SER A 281 -16.54 24.30 9.43
CA SER A 281 -15.49 25.29 9.74
C SER A 281 -16.00 26.73 9.72
N VAL A 282 -17.02 27.03 8.89
CA VAL A 282 -17.70 28.34 8.86
C VAL A 282 -18.87 28.43 9.84
N SER A 283 -19.01 27.46 10.75
CA SER A 283 -20.05 27.41 11.79
C SER A 283 -21.49 27.34 11.26
N ASP A 284 -21.70 26.62 10.15
CA ASP A 284 -23.02 26.30 9.60
C ASP A 284 -23.33 24.79 9.74
N PRO A 285 -23.74 24.33 10.94
CA PRO A 285 -24.04 22.92 11.18
C PRO A 285 -25.29 22.42 10.44
N GLN A 286 -26.19 23.33 10.03
CA GLN A 286 -27.39 22.96 9.29
C GLN A 286 -27.00 22.49 7.90
N GLU A 287 -26.25 23.31 7.16
CA GLU A 287 -25.78 22.95 5.82
C GLU A 287 -24.79 21.78 5.87
N ALA A 288 -23.89 21.75 6.88
CA ALA A 288 -22.98 20.63 7.07
C ALA A 288 -23.71 19.28 7.20
N SER A 289 -24.84 19.24 7.91
CA SER A 289 -25.60 17.99 8.11
C SER A 289 -26.16 17.41 6.80
N ILE A 290 -26.54 18.25 5.85
CA ILE A 290 -27.05 17.86 4.53
C ILE A 290 -25.93 17.16 3.75
N TRP A 291 -24.76 17.79 3.67
CA TRP A 291 -23.61 17.24 2.94
C TRP A 291 -23.03 15.98 3.58
N LEU A 292 -22.99 15.92 4.91
CA LEU A 292 -22.56 14.70 5.62
C LEU A 292 -23.55 13.54 5.42
N SER A 293 -24.85 13.83 5.34
CA SER A 293 -25.86 12.82 5.00
C SER A 293 -25.74 12.34 3.55
N ALA A 294 -25.46 13.27 2.62
CA ALA A 294 -25.17 12.92 1.23
C ALA A 294 -23.92 12.04 1.13
N ALA A 295 -22.87 12.33 1.91
CA ALA A 295 -21.66 11.52 1.95
C ALA A 295 -21.92 10.06 2.37
N LEU A 296 -22.89 9.82 3.27
CA LEU A 296 -23.28 8.46 3.68
C LEU A 296 -24.01 7.67 2.58
N SER A 297 -24.61 8.35 1.61
CA SER A 297 -25.40 7.73 0.53
C SER A 297 -24.62 7.61 -0.77
N ALA A 298 -23.66 8.50 -1.00
CA ALA A 298 -22.83 8.54 -2.19
C ALA A 298 -21.83 7.38 -2.25
N PRO A 299 -21.44 6.92 -3.46
CA PRO A 299 -20.39 5.94 -3.63
C PRO A 299 -19.02 6.48 -3.19
N CYS A 300 -18.19 5.60 -2.61
CA CYS A 300 -16.79 5.91 -2.31
C CYS A 300 -15.92 5.60 -3.53
N ILE A 301 -15.13 6.56 -3.99
CA ILE A 301 -14.21 6.36 -5.11
C ILE A 301 -12.94 5.63 -4.64
N LEU A 302 -12.43 6.01 -3.47
CA LEU A 302 -11.13 5.54 -2.96
C LEU A 302 -11.28 4.47 -1.86
N GLN A 303 -12.51 3.98 -1.64
CA GLN A 303 -12.88 2.99 -0.61
C GLN A 303 -12.33 3.34 0.78
N LEU A 304 -12.37 4.63 1.11
CA LEU A 304 -11.95 5.14 2.42
C LEU A 304 -13.05 4.92 3.46
N GLU A 305 -12.72 4.93 4.75
CA GLU A 305 -13.70 4.93 5.85
C GLU A 305 -14.46 6.26 5.98
N VAL A 306 -14.76 6.92 4.86
CA VAL A 306 -15.44 8.22 4.79
C VAL A 306 -16.83 8.13 5.38
N HIS A 307 -17.56 7.04 5.17
CA HIS A 307 -18.88 6.86 5.78
C HIS A 307 -18.83 6.89 7.31
N LYS A 308 -17.87 6.19 7.93
CA LYS A 308 -17.68 6.22 9.40
C LYS A 308 -17.33 7.63 9.90
N ARG A 309 -16.44 8.34 9.18
CA ARG A 309 -16.06 9.73 9.51
C ARG A 309 -17.25 10.68 9.38
N ALA A 310 -18.05 10.53 8.31
CA ALA A 310 -19.25 11.32 8.07
C ALA A 310 -20.31 11.09 9.16
N GLU A 311 -20.53 9.83 9.57
CA GLU A 311 -21.43 9.48 10.67
C GLU A 311 -21.01 10.16 11.99
N SER A 312 -19.73 10.07 12.36
CA SER A 312 -19.20 10.73 13.56
C SER A 312 -19.33 12.26 13.50
N ALA A 313 -19.07 12.86 12.33
CA ALA A 313 -19.24 14.30 12.14
C ALA A 313 -20.72 14.72 12.22
N LEU A 314 -21.63 13.92 11.67
CA LEU A 314 -23.07 14.18 11.69
C LEU A 314 -23.63 14.14 13.12
N GLN A 315 -23.18 13.20 13.95
CA GLN A 315 -23.53 13.15 15.37
C GLN A 315 -23.13 14.45 16.11
N LYS A 316 -21.96 15.03 15.77
CA LYS A 316 -21.52 16.32 16.34
C LYS A 316 -22.39 17.49 15.87
N CYS A 317 -22.86 17.48 14.62
CA CYS A 317 -23.81 18.49 14.13
C CYS A 317 -25.13 18.42 14.91
N GLN A 318 -25.67 17.22 15.09
CA GLN A 318 -26.94 17.00 15.78
C GLN A 318 -26.89 17.46 17.24
N GLY A 319 -25.78 17.22 17.96
CA GLY A 319 -25.60 17.71 19.33
C GLY A 319 -25.62 19.25 19.43
N LYS A 320 -25.06 19.96 18.44
CA LYS A 320 -25.06 21.43 18.38
C LYS A 320 -26.38 22.04 17.94
N LEU A 321 -27.23 21.29 17.25
CA LEU A 321 -28.57 21.72 16.83
C LEU A 321 -29.62 21.54 17.93
N SER A 322 -29.30 20.74 18.96
CA SER A 322 -30.15 20.50 20.13
C SER A 322 -29.86 21.43 21.33
N GLU A 323 -28.86 22.32 21.21
CA GLU A 323 -28.51 23.37 22.19
C GLU A 323 -29.13 24.72 21.81
#